data_AF-A0A920SM21-F1
#
_entry.id   AF-A0A920SM21-F1
#
_cell.length_a   1.000
_cell.length_b   1.000
_cell.length_c   1.000
_cell.angle_alpha   90.00
_cell.angle_beta   90.00
_cell.angle_gamma   90.00
#
_symmetry.space_group_name_H-M   'P 1'
#
loop_
_entity.id
_entity.type
_entity.pdbx_description
1 polymer ?
#
loop_
_entity_poly.entity_id
_entity_poly.type
_entity_poly.pdbx_seq_one_letter_code
_entity_poly.pdbx_strand_id
1 'polypeptide(L)'
;MDSQIEHQQTRNDFLETEIEVANQKIGKIRRIKESKQEVLARMGIITQLKHERVTIVKALDALARRRPEGMYFTEMRKNEGLIALKELRNPISVLAI
;
A
#
# COMPACT_ATOMS: atom_id res chain seq x y z
N MET A 1 15.58 56.28 -29.81
CA MET A 1 16.02 55.39 -28.71
C MET A 1 14.85 55.06 -27.78
N ASP A 2 14.02 56.05 -27.43
CA ASP A 2 12.86 55.85 -26.52
C ASP A 2 11.87 54.77 -26.97
N SER A 3 11.52 54.70 -28.26
CA SER A 3 10.63 53.65 -28.80
C SER A 3 11.14 52.22 -28.58
N GLN A 4 12.46 51.99 -28.64
CA GLN A 4 13.00 50.64 -28.41
C GLN A 4 12.93 50.24 -26.94
N ILE A 5 13.09 51.21 -26.03
CA ILE A 5 12.97 51.00 -24.59
C ILE A 5 11.51 50.73 -24.24
N GLU A 6 10.57 51.51 -24.79
CA GLU A 6 9.14 51.35 -24.57
C GLU A 6 8.66 49.97 -25.06
N HIS A 7 9.09 49.53 -26.24
CA HIS A 7 8.82 48.18 -26.74
C HIS A 7 9.39 47.08 -25.84
N GLN A 8 10.59 47.28 -25.30
CA GLN A 8 11.19 46.33 -24.37
C GLN A 8 10.44 46.29 -23.04
N GLN A 9 9.96 47.44 -22.55
CA GLN A 9 9.18 47.54 -21.33
C GLN A 9 7.85 46.78 -21.46
N THR A 10 7.10 47.01 -22.55
CA THR A 10 5.85 46.27 -22.81
C THR A 10 6.07 44.77 -22.91
N ARG A 11 7.18 44.32 -23.52
CA ARG A 11 7.54 42.90 -23.55
C ARG A 11 7.84 42.36 -22.16
N ASN A 12 8.54 43.12 -21.33
CA ASN A 12 8.86 42.70 -19.97
C ASN A 12 7.58 42.57 -19.12
N ASP A 13 6.68 43.56 -19.18
CA ASP A 13 5.42 43.56 -18.42
C ASP A 13 4.52 42.36 -18.83
N PHE A 14 4.47 42.06 -20.13
CA PHE A 14 3.79 40.87 -20.64
C PHE A 14 4.40 39.56 -20.09
N LEU A 15 5.73 39.45 -20.13
CA LEU A 15 6.43 38.26 -19.63
C LEU A 15 6.26 38.09 -18.12
N GLU A 16 6.29 39.18 -17.34
CA GLU A 16 6.05 39.13 -15.89
C GLU A 16 4.63 38.63 -15.58
N THR A 17 3.64 39.10 -16.33
CA THR A 17 2.25 38.65 -16.19
C THR A 17 2.13 37.15 -16.45
N GLU A 18 2.73 36.66 -17.54
CA GLU A 18 2.72 35.22 -17.88
C GLU A 18 3.48 34.37 -16.85
N ILE A 19 4.59 34.89 -16.29
CA ILE A 19 5.33 34.25 -15.21
C ILE A 19 4.44 34.10 -13.96
N GLU A 20 3.66 35.13 -13.61
CA GLU A 20 2.75 35.07 -12.47
C GLU A 20 1.66 34.01 -12.68
N VAL A 21 1.05 33.97 -13.87
CA VAL A 21 0.06 32.95 -14.24
C VAL A 21 0.66 31.53 -14.17
N ALA A 22 1.89 31.35 -14.65
CA ALA A 22 2.59 30.07 -14.56
C ALA A 22 2.87 29.66 -13.10
N ASN A 23 3.31 30.59 -12.25
CA ASN A 23 3.56 30.35 -10.83
C ASN A 23 2.28 29.92 -10.09
N GLN A 24 1.14 30.53 -10.39
CA GLN A 24 -0.14 30.12 -9.82
C GLN A 24 -0.51 28.67 -10.22
N LYS A 25 -0.29 28.30 -11.49
CA LYS A 25 -0.52 26.92 -11.96
C LYS A 25 0.41 25.92 -11.26
N ILE A 26 1.69 26.25 -11.11
CA ILE A 26 2.67 25.42 -10.39
C ILE A 26 2.24 25.23 -8.92
N GLY A 27 1.80 26.29 -8.25
CA GLY A 27 1.30 26.21 -6.88
C GLY A 27 0.07 25.32 -6.73
N LYS A 28 -0.84 25.31 -7.72
CA LYS A 28 -1.98 24.37 -7.76
C LYS A 28 -1.50 22.92 -7.94
N ILE A 29 -0.57 22.68 -8.86
CA ILE A 29 0.00 21.34 -9.10
C ILE A 29 0.69 20.79 -7.85
N ARG A 30 1.46 21.62 -7.14
CA ARG A 30 2.14 21.21 -5.89
C ARG A 30 1.12 20.75 -4.84
N ARG A 31 0.07 21.53 -4.60
CA ARG A 31 -1.01 21.17 -3.65
C ARG A 31 -1.70 19.86 -4.01
N ILE A 32 -1.99 19.64 -5.29
CA ILE A 32 -2.60 18.38 -5.77
C ILE A 32 -1.66 17.19 -5.53
N LYS A 33 -0.36 17.34 -5.80
CA LYS A 33 0.63 16.29 -5.57
C LYS A 33 0.77 15.93 -4.09
N GLU A 34 0.78 16.92 -3.21
CA GLU A 34 0.83 16.72 -1.75
C GLU A 34 -0.39 15.92 -1.27
N SER A 35 -1.60 16.31 -1.68
CA SER A 35 -2.82 15.59 -1.33
C SER A 35 -2.83 14.15 -1.88
N LYS A 36 -2.33 13.94 -3.11
CA LYS A 36 -2.18 12.60 -3.69
C LYS A 36 -1.24 11.72 -2.86
N GLN A 37 -0.11 12.26 -2.40
CA GLN A 37 0.84 11.51 -1.57
C GLN A 37 0.24 11.09 -0.23
N GLU A 38 -0.53 11.97 0.41
CA GLU A 38 -1.23 11.66 1.67
C GLU A 38 -2.23 10.51 1.50
N VAL A 39 -3.03 10.54 0.43
CA VAL A 39 -3.99 9.47 0.13
C VAL A 39 -3.27 8.14 -0.15
N LEU A 40 -2.18 8.17 -0.91
CA LEU A 40 -1.39 6.96 -1.19
C LEU A 40 -0.77 6.37 0.08
N ALA A 41 -0.28 7.20 1.00
CA ALA A 41 0.24 6.74 2.29
C ALA A 41 -0.84 6.01 3.11
N ARG A 42 -2.06 6.56 3.17
CA ARG A 42 -3.20 5.90 3.83
C ARG A 42 -3.59 4.59 3.15
N MET A 43 -3.60 4.55 1.82
CA MET A 43 -3.88 3.32 1.07
C MET A 43 -2.83 2.24 1.32
N GLY A 44 -1.56 2.60 1.46
CA GLY A 44 -0.49 1.67 1.82
C GLY A 44 -0.77 0.95 3.14
N ILE A 45 -1.08 1.72 4.19
CA ILE A 45 -1.42 1.19 5.53
C ILE A 45 -2.64 0.25 5.46
N ILE A 46 -3.71 0.67 4.78
CA ILE A 46 -4.95 -0.14 4.66
C ILE A 46 -4.69 -1.45 3.90
N THR A 47 -3.86 -1.41 2.84
CA THR A 47 -3.55 -2.58 2.04
C THR A 47 -2.78 -3.61 2.85
N GLN A 48 -1.82 -3.17 3.68
CA GLN A 48 -1.09 -4.03 4.60
C GLN A 48 -2.03 -4.72 5.59
N LEU A 49 -2.93 -3.96 6.24
CA LEU A 49 -3.93 -4.50 7.18
C LEU A 49 -4.93 -5.47 6.54
N LYS A 50 -5.25 -5.30 5.24
CA LYS A 50 -6.12 -6.23 4.51
C LYS A 50 -5.39 -7.51 4.11
N HIS A 51 -4.12 -7.42 3.73
CA HIS A 51 -3.32 -8.59 3.33
C HIS A 51 -3.14 -9.59 4.49
N GLU A 52 -2.99 -9.08 5.72
CA GLU A 52 -2.88 -9.91 6.93
C GLU A 52 -4.15 -10.74 7.18
N ARG A 53 -5.35 -10.19 6.95
CA ARG A 53 -6.63 -10.87 7.21
C ARG A 53 -6.96 -11.98 6.21
N VAL A 54 -6.61 -11.83 4.93
CA VAL A 54 -6.94 -12.84 3.91
C VAL A 54 -5.99 -14.04 3.98
N THR A 55 -4.74 -13.80 4.38
CA THR A 55 -3.70 -14.84 4.42
C THR A 55 -3.99 -15.90 5.50
N ILE A 56 -4.46 -15.50 6.68
CA ILE A 56 -4.72 -16.45 7.77
C ILE A 56 -5.90 -17.38 7.45
N VAL A 57 -6.97 -16.86 6.86
CA VAL A 57 -8.16 -17.67 6.51
C VAL A 57 -7.81 -18.70 5.43
N LYS A 58 -7.05 -18.31 4.40
CA LYS A 58 -6.59 -19.24 3.37
C LYS A 58 -5.65 -20.32 3.92
N ALA A 59 -4.78 -19.96 4.86
CA ALA A 59 -3.89 -20.93 5.52
C ALA A 59 -4.69 -21.93 6.37
N LEU A 60 -5.69 -21.45 7.13
CA LEU A 60 -6.58 -22.31 7.93
C LEU A 60 -7.40 -23.27 7.05
N ASP A 61 -7.95 -22.78 5.94
CA ASP A 61 -8.72 -23.59 5.00
C ASP A 61 -7.84 -24.66 4.30
N ALA A 62 -6.61 -24.30 3.92
CA ALA A 62 -5.65 -25.27 3.37
C ALA A 62 -5.24 -26.36 4.38
N LEU A 63 -5.05 -26.01 5.65
CA LEU A 63 -4.73 -26.96 6.73
C LEU A 63 -5.93 -27.87 7.05
N ALA A 64 -7.14 -27.33 7.07
CA ALA A 64 -8.36 -28.10 7.30
C ALA A 64 -8.56 -29.20 6.25
N ARG A 65 -8.24 -28.91 4.98
CA ARG A 65 -8.42 -29.85 3.85
C ARG A 65 -7.32 -30.90 3.71
N ARG A 66 -6.11 -30.64 4.22
CA ARG A 66 -4.95 -31.53 4.06
C ARG A 66 -4.66 -32.40 5.29
N ARG A 67 -5.57 -32.40 6.27
CA ARG A 67 -5.39 -33.09 7.55
C ARG A 67 -5.33 -34.62 7.34
N PRO A 68 -4.24 -35.29 7.73
CA PRO A 68 -4.21 -36.75 7.81
C PRO A 68 -5.22 -37.23 8.86
N GLU A 69 -5.87 -38.37 8.61
CA GLU A 69 -6.79 -38.97 9.58
C GLU A 69 -6.07 -39.25 10.90
N GLY A 70 -6.69 -38.88 12.04
CA GLY A 70 -6.15 -39.13 13.37
C GLY A 70 -5.20 -38.07 13.96
N MET A 71 -5.01 -36.91 13.32
CA MET A 71 -4.24 -35.80 13.87
C MET A 71 -5.10 -34.56 14.17
N TYR A 72 -4.87 -33.93 15.33
CA TYR A 72 -5.54 -32.70 15.75
C TYR A 72 -4.53 -31.56 15.86
N PHE A 73 -4.82 -30.43 15.20
CA PHE A 73 -4.08 -29.19 15.40
C PHE A 73 -4.52 -28.56 16.73
N THR A 74 -3.57 -28.32 17.64
CA THR A 74 -3.87 -27.68 18.94
C THR A 74 -3.51 -26.21 18.97
N GLU A 75 -2.53 -25.80 18.18
CA GLU A 75 -2.02 -24.43 18.21
C GLU A 75 -1.39 -24.06 16.87
N MET A 76 -1.75 -22.85 16.38
CA MET A 76 -1.14 -22.24 15.21
C MET A 76 -0.70 -20.82 15.58
N ARG A 77 0.59 -20.52 15.42
CA ARG A 77 1.15 -19.17 15.63
C ARG A 77 1.80 -18.67 14.35
N LYS A 78 1.57 -17.41 14.01
CA LYS A 78 2.22 -16.73 12.88
C LYS A 78 2.99 -15.52 13.39
N ASN A 79 4.32 -15.53 13.22
CA ASN A 79 5.21 -14.40 13.49
C ASN A 79 6.03 -14.11 12.22
N GLU A 80 5.96 -12.88 11.72
CA GLU A 80 6.83 -12.36 10.64
C GLU A 80 7.06 -13.31 9.44
N GLY A 81 6.03 -14.06 9.04
CA GLY A 81 6.08 -14.96 7.89
C GLY A 81 6.36 -16.44 8.21
N LEU A 82 6.74 -16.77 9.44
CA LEU A 82 6.88 -18.14 9.91
C LEU A 82 5.56 -18.64 10.51
N ILE A 83 5.10 -19.81 10.07
CA ILE A 83 3.92 -20.50 10.60
C ILE A 83 4.42 -21.70 11.42
N ALA A 84 4.20 -21.65 12.73
CA ALA A 84 4.45 -22.79 13.62
C ALA A 84 3.13 -23.55 13.87
N LEU A 85 3.16 -24.87 13.67
CA LEU A 85 2.02 -25.78 13.82
C LEU A 85 2.36 -26.82 14.88
N LYS A 86 1.47 -27.03 15.84
CA LYS A 86 1.58 -28.09 16.86
C LYS A 86 0.46 -29.11 16.67
N GLU A 87 0.83 -30.38 16.58
CA GLU A 87 -0.08 -31.50 16.33
C GLU A 87 -0.06 -32.50 17.49
N LEU A 88 -1.24 -33.05 17.82
CA LEU A 88 -1.38 -34.23 18.68
C LEU A 88 -1.77 -35.43 17.82
N ARG A 89 -0.96 -36.49 17.87
CA ARG A 89 -1.25 -37.78 17.22
C ARG A 89 -2.20 -38.59 18.10
N ASN A 90 -3.33 -39.03 17.56
CA ASN A 90 -4.19 -39.99 18.25
C ASN A 90 -3.52 -41.37 18.29
N PRO A 91 -3.20 -41.94 19.47
CA PRO A 91 -2.56 -43.24 19.57
C PRO A 91 -3.42 -44.42 19.06
N ILE A 92 -4.75 -44.23 18.96
CA ILE A 92 -5.68 -45.30 18.53
C ILE A 92 -5.58 -45.58 17.01
N SER A 93 -5.10 -44.63 16.22
CA SER A 93 -5.02 -44.73 14.75
C SER A 93 -3.87 -45.62 14.23
N VAL A 94 -2.91 -45.98 15.09
CA VAL A 94 -1.66 -46.67 14.69
C VAL A 94 -1.82 -48.19 14.71
N LEU A 95 -2.92 -48.72 15.24
CA LEU A 95 -3.17 -50.15 15.42
C LEU A 95 -3.92 -50.82 14.25
N ALA A 96 -4.13 -50.11 13.13
CA ALA A 96 -4.91 -50.60 11.99
C ALA A 96 -4.10 -50.78 10.69
N ILE A 97 -2.79 -51.00 10.78
CA ILE A 97 -1.93 -51.41 9.66
C ILE A 97 -1.17 -52.67 10.04
#